data_AF-A0A8K0XFD6-F1
#
_entry.id   AF-A0A8K0XFD6-F1
#
_cell.length_a   1.000
_cell.length_b   1.000
_cell.length_c   1.000
_cell.angle_alpha   90.00
_cell.angle_beta   90.00
_cell.angle_gamma   90.00
#
_symmetry.space_group_name_H-M   'P 1'
#
loop_
_entity.id
_entity.type
_entity.pdbx_description
1 polymer ?
#
loop_
_entity_poly.entity_id
_entity_poly.type
_entity_poly.pdbx_seq_one_letter_code
_entity_poly.pdbx_strand_id
1 'polypeptide(L)'
;MMSKAAPEIESLYSQVHRRMVESGEWDRILRLLAAKLSEHGWSDELCHRAKERARAMDPLSFRAVLEEISPHAQVTVPLAVKREITNLIRQYVREQFEK
;
A
#
# COMPACT_ATOMS: atom_id res chain seq x y z
N MET A 1 -14.20 27.48 -14.86
CA MET A 1 -13.67 26.29 -15.56
C MET A 1 -13.10 25.20 -14.62
N MET A 2 -13.39 25.19 -13.31
CA MET A 2 -12.69 24.31 -12.34
C MET A 2 -13.39 22.97 -12.02
N SER A 3 -14.60 22.68 -12.53
CA SER A 3 -15.35 21.48 -12.10
C SER A 3 -15.21 20.24 -12.99
N LYS A 4 -14.46 20.32 -14.10
CA LYS A 4 -14.33 19.21 -15.06
C LYS A 4 -13.06 18.36 -14.85
N ALA A 5 -12.03 18.93 -14.22
CA ALA A 5 -10.72 18.27 -14.10
C ALA A 5 -10.69 17.10 -13.10
N ALA A 6 -11.44 17.19 -12.00
CA ALA A 6 -11.51 16.13 -10.99
C ALA A 6 -12.03 14.78 -11.53
N PRO A 7 -13.19 14.73 -12.25
CA PRO A 7 -13.68 13.46 -12.80
C PRO A 7 -12.79 12.91 -13.93
N GLU A 8 -12.11 13.79 -14.69
CA GLU A 8 -11.16 13.37 -15.74
C GLU A 8 -9.92 12.68 -15.13
N ILE A 9 -9.39 13.21 -14.03
CA ILE A 9 -8.25 12.60 -13.31
C ILE A 9 -8.64 11.25 -12.68
N GLU A 10 -9.82 11.16 -12.07
CA GLU A 10 -10.32 9.92 -11.46
C GLU A 10 -10.54 8.82 -12.49
N SER A 11 -11.08 9.17 -13.66
CA SER A 11 -11.21 8.26 -14.81
C SER A 11 -9.84 7.78 -15.29
N LEU A 12 -8.87 8.69 -15.40
CA LEU A 12 -7.51 8.33 -15.82
C LEU A 12 -6.84 7.37 -14.82
N TYR A 13 -6.94 7.68 -13.52
CA TYR A 13 -6.45 6.81 -12.45
C TYR A 13 -7.05 5.41 -12.56
N SER A 14 -8.37 5.32 -12.72
CA SER A 14 -9.09 4.05 -12.81
C SER A 14 -8.66 3.23 -14.02
N GLN A 15 -8.44 3.87 -15.16
CA GLN A 15 -7.96 3.21 -16.38
C GLN A 15 -6.52 2.69 -16.23
N VAL A 16 -5.62 3.50 -15.66
CA VAL A 16 -4.22 3.09 -15.43
C VAL A 16 -4.16 1.93 -14.44
N HIS A 17 -4.89 2.03 -13.33
CA HIS A 17 -4.97 0.97 -12.33
C HIS A 17 -5.53 -0.32 -12.92
N ARG A 18 -6.62 -0.24 -13.72
CA ARG A 18 -7.18 -1.40 -14.40
C ARG A 18 -6.15 -2.10 -15.29
N ARG A 19 -5.40 -1.37 -16.11
CA ARG A 19 -4.33 -1.95 -16.95
C ARG A 19 -3.23 -2.60 -16.11
N MET A 20 -2.91 -2.00 -14.96
CA MET A 20 -1.90 -2.51 -14.03
C MET A 20 -2.31 -3.85 -13.42
N VAL A 21 -3.60 -4.00 -13.12
CA VAL A 21 -4.19 -5.26 -12.65
C VAL A 21 -4.24 -6.29 -13.79
N GLU A 22 -4.76 -5.92 -14.96
CA GLU A 22 -4.92 -6.83 -16.12
C GLU A 22 -3.57 -7.34 -16.66
N SER A 23 -2.50 -6.55 -16.55
CA SER A 23 -1.14 -6.97 -16.91
C SER A 23 -0.43 -7.80 -15.84
N GLY A 24 -0.97 -7.89 -14.62
CA GLY A 24 -0.34 -8.56 -13.48
C GLY A 24 0.78 -7.76 -12.80
N GLU A 25 1.08 -6.54 -13.27
CA GLU A 25 2.08 -5.67 -12.65
C GLU A 25 1.67 -5.22 -11.25
N TRP A 26 0.37 -5.07 -11.00
CA TRP A 26 -0.16 -4.80 -9.66
C TRP A 26 0.24 -5.89 -8.66
N ASP A 27 -0.05 -7.14 -8.97
CA ASP A 27 0.28 -8.27 -8.12
C ASP A 27 1.79 -8.46 -7.96
N ARG A 28 2.56 -8.18 -9.01
CA ARG A 28 4.03 -8.20 -8.97
C ARG A 28 4.57 -7.17 -7.98
N ILE A 29 4.09 -5.93 -8.05
CA ILE A 29 4.51 -4.85 -7.15
C ILE A 29 4.07 -5.12 -5.71
N LEU A 30 2.86 -5.65 -5.49
CA LEU A 30 2.40 -6.05 -4.16
C LEU A 30 3.25 -7.15 -3.55
N ARG A 31 3.61 -8.18 -4.32
CA ARG A 31 4.51 -9.25 -3.84
C ARG A 31 5.89 -8.71 -3.46
N LEU A 32 6.44 -7.80 -4.27
CA LEU A 32 7.72 -7.19 -3.97
C LEU A 32 7.65 -6.31 -2.71
N LEU A 33 6.60 -5.51 -2.56
CA LEU A 33 6.36 -4.72 -1.35
C LEU A 33 6.31 -5.63 -0.11
N ALA A 34 5.54 -6.72 -0.16
CA ALA A 34 5.43 -7.66 0.96
C ALA A 34 6.78 -8.31 1.32
N ALA A 35 7.54 -8.75 0.30
CA ALA A 35 8.88 -9.32 0.51
C ALA A 35 9.83 -8.30 1.15
N LYS A 36 9.86 -7.06 0.63
CA LYS A 36 10.73 -5.99 1.14
C LYS A 36 10.38 -5.59 2.58
N LEU A 37 9.10 -5.50 2.91
CA LEU A 37 8.65 -5.24 4.27
C LEU A 37 9.04 -6.38 5.22
N SER A 38 8.95 -7.62 4.78
CA SER A 38 9.40 -8.79 5.55
C SER A 38 10.91 -8.77 5.78
N GLU A 39 11.71 -8.49 4.74
CA GLU A 39 13.18 -8.39 4.82
C GLU A 39 13.64 -7.31 5.82
N HIS A 40 12.86 -6.23 5.97
CA HIS A 40 13.15 -5.17 6.94
C HIS A 40 12.58 -5.46 8.34
N GLY A 41 11.99 -6.63 8.58
CA GLY A 41 11.36 -7.00 9.85
C GLY A 41 10.07 -6.23 10.17
N TRP A 42 9.57 -5.41 9.24
CA TRP A 42 8.40 -4.57 9.46
C TRP A 42 7.14 -5.40 9.69
N SER A 43 6.96 -6.47 8.92
CA SER A 43 5.80 -7.36 9.03
C SER A 43 5.76 -8.07 10.39
N ASP A 44 6.92 -8.49 10.90
CA ASP A 44 7.04 -9.20 12.16
C ASP A 44 6.79 -8.25 13.35
N GLU A 45 7.37 -7.06 13.32
CA GLU A 45 7.14 -6.03 14.35
C GLU A 45 5.66 -5.64 14.42
N LEU A 46 5.02 -5.44 13.26
CA LEU A 46 3.60 -5.08 13.22
C LEU A 46 2.72 -6.23 13.77
N CYS A 47 3.05 -7.47 13.43
CA CYS A 47 2.36 -8.65 13.95
C CYS A 47 2.55 -8.80 15.46
N HIS A 48 3.76 -8.57 15.95
CA HIS A 48 4.08 -8.58 17.38
C HIS A 48 3.24 -7.54 18.13
N ARG A 49 3.23 -6.29 17.67
CA ARG A 49 2.40 -5.22 18.23
C ARG A 49 0.91 -5.57 18.24
N ALA A 50 0.41 -6.21 17.17
CA ALA A 50 -0.98 -6.66 17.09
C ALA A 50 -1.32 -7.73 18.12
N LYS A 51 -0.41 -8.69 18.32
CA LYS A 51 -0.57 -9.75 19.32
C LYS A 51 -0.57 -9.18 20.73
N GLU A 52 0.37 -8.29 21.05
CA GLU A 52 0.42 -7.65 22.37
C GLU A 52 -0.84 -6.84 22.66
N ARG A 53 -1.34 -6.09 21.66
CA ARG A 53 -2.60 -5.37 21.81
C ARG A 53 -3.79 -6.29 22.04
N ALA A 54 -3.92 -7.35 21.24
CA ALA A 54 -5.00 -8.32 21.35
C ALA A 54 -5.02 -9.04 22.72
N ARG A 55 -3.85 -9.35 23.30
CA ARG A 55 -3.74 -9.97 24.63
C ARG A 55 -4.25 -9.08 25.75
N ALA A 56 -4.12 -7.76 25.62
CA ALA A 56 -4.57 -6.79 26.60
C ALA A 56 -6.06 -6.41 26.45
N MET A 57 -6.80 -7.05 25.52
CA MET A 57 -8.19 -6.74 25.24
C MET A 57 -9.13 -7.81 25.78
N ASP A 58 -10.14 -7.37 26.51
CA ASP A 58 -11.29 -8.18 26.91
C ASP A 58 -12.57 -7.31 26.78
N PRO A 59 -13.46 -7.58 25.80
CA PRO A 59 -13.42 -8.68 24.83
C PRO A 59 -12.46 -8.41 23.64
N LEU A 60 -11.99 -9.49 23.01
CA LEU A 60 -11.18 -9.41 21.79
C LEU A 60 -11.99 -8.84 20.61
N SER A 61 -11.43 -7.84 19.92
CA SER A 61 -12.03 -7.25 18.72
C SER A 61 -10.98 -6.98 17.65
N PHE A 62 -11.08 -7.67 16.52
CA PHE A 62 -10.20 -7.46 15.37
C PHE A 62 -10.25 -6.00 14.87
N ARG A 63 -11.46 -5.42 14.80
CA ARG A 63 -11.65 -4.05 14.31
C ARG A 63 -10.89 -3.04 15.17
N ALA A 64 -10.96 -3.17 16.49
CA ALA A 64 -10.26 -2.26 17.39
C ALA A 64 -8.72 -2.42 17.30
N VAL A 65 -8.22 -3.65 17.16
CA VAL A 65 -6.79 -3.91 16.90
C VAL A 65 -6.36 -3.26 15.58
N LEU A 66 -7.14 -3.42 14.51
CA LEU A 66 -6.84 -2.84 13.20
C LEU A 66 -6.83 -1.31 13.23
N GLU A 67 -7.85 -0.70 13.84
CA GLU A 67 -7.98 0.76 13.94
C GLU A 67 -6.80 1.38 14.71
N GLU A 68 -6.32 0.72 15.77
CA GLU A 68 -5.19 1.20 16.56
C GLU A 68 -3.83 1.04 15.84
N ILE A 69 -3.67 -0.04 15.08
CA ILE A 69 -2.37 -0.39 14.48
C ILE A 69 -2.18 0.24 13.12
N SER A 70 -3.25 0.51 12.38
CA SER A 70 -3.19 1.08 11.03
C SER A 70 -2.38 2.39 10.95
N PRO A 71 -2.54 3.37 11.85
CA PRO A 71 -1.72 4.59 11.83
C PRO A 71 -0.23 4.29 12.03
N HIS A 72 0.10 3.37 12.95
CA HIS A 72 1.48 2.97 13.20
C HIS A 72 2.08 2.26 11.98
N ALA A 73 1.32 1.34 11.36
CA ALA A 73 1.72 0.65 10.13
C ALA A 73 2.14 1.66 9.04
N GLN A 74 1.33 2.70 8.81
CA GLN A 74 1.59 3.69 7.76
C GLN A 74 2.85 4.54 8.01
N VAL A 75 3.12 4.89 9.28
CA VAL A 75 4.26 5.75 9.65
C VAL A 75 5.57 4.98 9.73
N THR A 76 5.52 3.68 10.07
CA THR A 76 6.72 2.84 10.26
C THR A 76 7.23 2.17 9.00
N VAL A 77 6.54 2.33 7.86
CA VAL A 77 7.03 1.81 6.58
C VAL A 77 8.44 2.34 6.32
N PRO A 78 9.46 1.47 6.11
CA PRO A 78 10.82 1.92 5.87
C PRO A 78 10.91 2.84 4.65
N LEU A 79 11.60 3.96 4.79
CA LEU A 79 11.71 4.98 3.73
C LEU A 79 12.32 4.41 2.44
N ALA A 80 13.29 3.50 2.56
CA ALA A 80 13.91 2.82 1.42
C ALA A 80 12.87 2.02 0.62
N VAL A 81 12.07 1.20 1.29
CA VAL A 81 10.98 0.40 0.68
C VAL A 81 9.94 1.31 0.04
N LYS A 82 9.49 2.35 0.75
CA LYS A 82 8.52 3.33 0.22
C LYS A 82 9.04 3.98 -1.07
N ARG A 83 10.31 4.40 -1.09
CA ARG A 83 10.94 5.00 -2.28
C ARG A 83 11.00 4.03 -3.45
N GLU A 84 11.46 2.81 -3.21
CA GLU A 84 11.60 1.76 -4.23
C GLU A 84 10.25 1.44 -4.89
N ILE A 85 9.24 1.13 -4.08
CA ILE A 85 7.90 0.80 -4.58
C ILE A 85 7.25 1.99 -5.29
N THR A 86 7.43 3.21 -4.76
CA THR A 86 6.93 4.42 -5.43
C THR A 86 7.60 4.62 -6.80
N ASN A 87 8.89 4.31 -6.93
CA ASN A 87 9.59 4.43 -8.20
C ASN A 87 9.10 3.41 -9.24
N LEU A 88 8.80 2.18 -8.83
CA LEU A 88 8.21 1.17 -9.72
C LEU A 88 6.83 1.60 -10.23
N ILE A 89 5.98 2.13 -9.34
CA ILE A 89 4.67 2.67 -9.74
C ILE A 89 4.86 3.83 -10.71
N ARG A 90 5.77 4.77 -10.44
CA ARG A 90 6.06 5.90 -11.34
C ARG A 90 6.58 5.45 -12.70
N GLN A 91 7.42 4.41 -12.74
CA GLN A 91 7.93 3.85 -13.98
C GLN A 91 6.79 3.27 -14.81
N TYR A 92 5.97 2.40 -14.20
CA TYR A 92 4.81 1.80 -14.86
C TYR A 92 3.87 2.88 -15.42
N VAL A 93 3.57 3.91 -14.62
CA VAL A 93 2.71 5.03 -15.04
C VAL A 93 3.32 5.77 -16.23
N ARG A 94 4.63 6.07 -16.25
CA ARG A 94 5.28 6.73 -17.39
C ARG A 94 5.17 5.92 -18.68
N GLU A 95 5.42 4.61 -18.58
CA GLU A 95 5.31 3.69 -19.72
C GLU A 95 3.89 3.63 -20.31
N GLN A 96 2.84 4.04 -19.57
CA GLN A 96 1.48 4.15 -20.11
C GLN A 96 1.28 5.33 -21.08
N PHE A 97 2.15 6.33 -21.04
CA PHE A 97 2.02 7.58 -21.80
C PHE A 97 3.14 7.79 -22.84
N GLU A 98 4.21 6.99 -22.81
CA GLU A 98 5.34 7.08 -23.76
C GLU A 98 5.09 6.29 -25.07
N LYS A 99 3.86 6.35 -25.61
CA LYS A 99 3.52 5.82 -26.94
C LYS A 99 3.36 6.92 -27.98
#